data_AF-A0A953DRY4-F1
#
_entry.id   AF-A0A953DRY4-F1
#
_cell.length_a   1.000
_cell.length_b   1.000
_cell.length_c   1.000
_cell.angle_alpha   90.00
_cell.angle_beta   90.00
_cell.angle_gamma   90.00
#
_symmetry.space_group_name_H-M   'P 1'
#
loop_
_entity.id
_entity.type
_entity.pdbx_description
1 polymer ?
#
loop_
_entity_poly.entity_id
_entity_poly.type
_entity_poly.pdbx_seq_one_letter_code
_entity_poly.pdbx_strand_id
1 'polypeptide(L)'
;MTAKVLALHGGLFAGVAVGAVVLALLWPAQAAAQRTAAVGAAMCAGSGALALLFKRRARSLNAALLVVVLVFGVRAALVTAGALLAQRLGGGAMPFVWGFFGTYFPLQWIEVSYLVQAAKQTRSQAER
;
A
#
# COMPACT_ATOMS: atom_id res chain seq x y z
N MET A 1 13.03 -10.79 -15.45
CA MET A 1 12.88 -9.80 -14.36
C MET A 1 14.00 -10.03 -13.34
N THR A 2 14.86 -9.05 -13.06
CA THR A 2 16.04 -9.27 -12.21
C THR A 2 15.70 -9.17 -10.72
N ALA A 3 16.15 -10.13 -9.92
CA ALA A 3 15.90 -10.21 -8.47
C ALA A 3 16.27 -8.90 -7.71
N LYS A 4 17.23 -8.13 -8.23
CA LYS A 4 17.67 -6.84 -7.68
C LYS A 4 16.58 -5.75 -7.72
N VAL A 5 15.81 -5.65 -8.80
CA VAL A 5 14.74 -4.65 -8.93
C VAL A 5 13.64 -4.93 -7.91
N LEU A 6 13.30 -6.21 -7.73
CA LEU A 6 12.30 -6.64 -6.76
C LEU A 6 12.74 -6.40 -5.30
N ALA A 7 14.02 -6.66 -5.00
CA ALA A 7 14.58 -6.43 -3.66
C ALA A 7 14.60 -4.94 -3.28
N LEU A 8 14.97 -4.07 -4.22
CA LEU A 8 15.00 -2.62 -3.99
C LEU A 8 13.58 -2.07 -3.69
N HIS A 9 12.59 -2.42 -4.51
CA HIS A 9 11.22 -1.95 -4.31
C HIS A 9 10.57 -2.57 -3.06
N GLY A 10 10.91 -3.83 -2.74
CA GLY A 10 10.48 -4.48 -1.50
C GLY A 10 11.06 -3.82 -0.24
N GLY A 11 12.35 -3.46 -0.26
CA GLY A 11 12.99 -2.74 0.84
C GLY A 11 12.40 -1.33 1.05
N LEU A 12 12.18 -0.59 -0.04
CA LEU A 12 11.54 0.73 0.01
C LEU A 12 10.10 0.64 0.54
N PHE A 13 9.34 -0.37 0.09
CA PHE A 13 8.00 -0.64 0.60
C PHE A 13 8.01 -0.87 2.11
N ALA A 14 8.90 -1.75 2.59
CA ALA A 14 9.02 -2.06 4.01
C ALA A 14 9.38 -0.81 4.83
N GLY A 15 10.34 -0.01 4.34
CA GLY A 15 10.73 1.24 4.99
C GLY A 15 9.57 2.23 5.12
N VAL A 16 8.80 2.44 4.05
CA VAL A 16 7.62 3.32 4.07
C VAL A 16 6.52 2.76 4.98
N ALA A 17 6.27 1.46 4.94
CA ALA A 17 5.26 0.82 5.77
C ALA A 17 5.55 0.98 7.27
N VAL A 18 6.79 0.66 7.69
CA VAL A 18 7.20 0.83 9.09
C VAL A 18 7.22 2.30 9.48
N GLY A 19 7.79 3.16 8.64
CA GLY A 19 7.86 4.60 8.88
C GLY A 19 6.48 5.23 9.08
N ALA A 20 5.50 4.88 8.24
CA ALA A 20 4.15 5.42 8.34
C ALA A 20 3.43 5.01 9.65
N VAL A 21 3.58 3.75 10.08
CA VAL A 21 3.00 3.28 11.35
C VAL A 21 3.66 3.98 12.54
N VAL A 22 4.99 4.10 12.54
CA VAL A 22 5.74 4.80 13.59
C VAL A 22 5.33 6.27 13.66
N LEU A 23 5.28 6.96 12.52
CA LEU A 23 4.85 8.36 12.46
C LEU A 23 3.42 8.54 12.96
N ALA A 24 2.50 7.62 12.64
CA ALA A 24 1.13 7.67 13.14
C ALA A 24 1.05 7.51 14.67
N LEU A 25 1.91 6.67 15.27
CA LEU A 25 1.98 6.48 16.72
C LEU A 25 2.65 7.66 17.45
N LEU A 26 3.59 8.35 16.79
CA LEU A 26 4.29 9.52 17.34
C LEU A 26 3.56 10.84 17.09
N TRP A 27 2.47 10.83 16.32
CA TRP A 27 1.71 12.03 15.98
C TRP A 27 1.16 12.73 17.23
N PRO A 28 1.33 14.05 17.41
CA PRO A 28 0.91 14.76 18.62
C PRO A 28 -0.61 14.95 18.68
N ALA A 29 -1.34 13.88 18.95
CA ALA A 29 -2.79 13.87 19.17
C ALA A 29 -3.17 12.97 20.34
N GLN A 30 -4.45 12.94 20.66
CA GLN A 30 -5.01 12.04 21.68
C GLN A 30 -4.71 10.57 21.32
N ALA A 31 -4.45 9.75 22.34
CA ALA A 31 -4.05 8.35 22.16
C ALA A 31 -5.03 7.53 21.29
N ALA A 32 -6.33 7.82 21.36
CA ALA A 32 -7.35 7.19 20.53
C ALA A 32 -7.16 7.52 19.03
N ALA A 33 -6.84 8.78 18.71
CA ALA A 33 -6.57 9.22 17.34
C ALA A 33 -5.26 8.65 16.79
N GLN A 34 -4.19 8.61 17.60
CA GLN A 34 -2.91 7.98 17.23
C GLN A 34 -3.08 6.51 16.88
N ARG A 35 -3.74 5.73 17.74
CA ARG A 35 -4.02 4.31 17.49
C ARG A 35 -4.82 4.10 16.22
N THR A 36 -5.81 4.95 16.00
CA THR A 36 -6.70 4.89 14.84
C THR A 36 -5.95 5.19 13.53
N ALA A 37 -5.07 6.20 13.54
CA ALA A 37 -4.18 6.49 12.43
C ALA A 37 -3.19 5.34 12.18
N ALA A 38 -2.62 4.76 13.24
CA ALA A 38 -1.70 3.63 13.13
C ALA A 38 -2.39 2.38 12.55
N VAL A 39 -3.64 2.10 12.92
CA VAL A 39 -4.44 1.02 12.33
C VAL A 39 -4.72 1.29 10.86
N GLY A 40 -5.09 2.52 10.48
CA GLY A 40 -5.26 2.91 9.07
C GLY A 40 -3.99 2.69 8.25
N ALA A 41 -2.84 3.13 8.78
CA ALA A 41 -1.53 2.91 8.15
C ALA A 41 -1.20 1.42 8.03
N ALA A 42 -1.41 0.64 9.09
CA ALA A 42 -1.14 -0.80 9.11
C ALA A 42 -2.03 -1.57 8.12
N MET A 43 -3.33 -1.24 8.01
CA MET A 43 -4.24 -1.86 7.04
C MET A 43 -3.83 -1.55 5.60
N CYS A 44 -3.43 -0.30 5.33
CA CYS A 44 -2.93 0.06 4.02
C CYS A 44 -1.62 -0.69 3.68
N ALA A 45 -0.66 -0.68 4.60
CA ALA A 45 0.60 -1.41 4.44
C ALA A 45 0.37 -2.92 4.24
N GLY A 46 -0.48 -3.54 5.05
CA GLY A 46 -0.83 -4.96 4.94
C GLY A 46 -1.45 -5.31 3.58
N SER A 47 -2.42 -4.51 3.12
CA SER A 47 -3.02 -4.71 1.78
C SER A 47 -1.99 -4.55 0.65
N GLY A 48 -1.04 -3.62 0.78
CA GLY A 48 0.06 -3.46 -0.18
C GLY A 48 1.05 -4.64 -0.17
N ALA A 49 1.35 -5.18 1.00
CA ALA A 49 2.20 -6.36 1.12
C ALA A 49 1.55 -7.58 0.45
N LEU A 50 0.25 -7.78 0.64
CA LEU A 50 -0.52 -8.80 -0.08
C LEU A 50 -0.48 -8.58 -1.59
N ALA A 51 -0.64 -7.34 -2.05
CA ALA A 51 -0.52 -7.00 -3.46
C ALA A 51 0.85 -7.39 -4.05
N LEU A 52 1.93 -7.09 -3.31
CA LEU A 52 3.27 -7.49 -3.70
C LEU A 52 3.42 -9.00 -3.79
N LEU A 53 2.90 -9.75 -2.82
CA LEU A 53 2.94 -11.21 -2.83
C LEU A 53 2.19 -11.81 -4.04
N PHE A 54 1.01 -11.28 -4.37
CA PHE A 54 0.27 -11.72 -5.56
C PHE A 54 0.97 -11.34 -6.86
N LYS A 55 1.53 -10.13 -6.96
CA LYS A 55 2.32 -9.71 -8.14
C LYS A 55 3.59 -10.53 -8.33
N ARG A 56 4.24 -10.97 -7.24
CA ARG A 56 5.40 -11.89 -7.32
C ARG A 56 5.04 -13.24 -7.94
N ARG A 57 3.77 -13.66 -7.83
CA ARG A 57 3.27 -14.91 -8.43
C ARG A 57 2.66 -14.70 -9.82
N ALA A 58 2.44 -13.47 -10.24
CA ALA A 58 1.91 -13.16 -11.56
C ALA A 58 2.92 -13.53 -12.65
N ARG A 59 2.48 -14.33 -13.63
CA ARG A 59 3.31 -14.77 -14.76
C ARG A 59 3.23 -13.85 -15.97
N SER A 60 2.32 -12.88 -15.96
CA SER A 60 2.09 -11.94 -17.07
C SER A 60 1.80 -10.53 -16.53
N LEU A 61 2.02 -9.52 -17.39
CA LEU A 61 1.70 -8.12 -17.08
C LEU A 61 0.20 -7.94 -16.81
N ASN A 62 -0.67 -8.60 -17.59
CA ASN A 62 -2.12 -8.53 -17.41
C ASN A 62 -2.54 -9.08 -16.04
N ALA A 63 -1.94 -10.19 -15.58
CA ALA A 63 -2.20 -10.72 -14.25
C ALA A 63 -1.73 -9.76 -13.14
N ALA A 64 -0.58 -9.09 -13.33
CA ALA A 64 -0.10 -8.08 -12.39
C ALA A 64 -1.05 -6.87 -12.33
N LEU A 65 -1.57 -6.40 -13.47
CA LEU A 65 -2.54 -5.30 -13.55
C LEU A 65 -3.88 -5.67 -12.90
N LEU A 66 -4.36 -6.89 -13.10
CA LEU A 66 -5.58 -7.38 -12.43
C LEU A 66 -5.43 -7.34 -10.89
N VAL A 67 -4.25 -7.73 -10.37
CA VAL A 67 -3.96 -7.62 -8.93
C VAL A 67 -4.07 -6.18 -8.44
N VAL A 68 -3.59 -5.19 -9.21
CA VAL A 68 -3.72 -3.77 -8.85
C VAL A 68 -5.20 -3.38 -8.72
N VAL A 69 -6.02 -3.74 -9.69
CA VAL A 69 -7.47 -3.43 -9.70
C VAL A 69 -8.19 -4.09 -8.52
N LEU A 70 -7.91 -5.38 -8.27
CA LEU A 70 -8.49 -6.10 -7.14
C LEU A 70 -8.09 -5.47 -5.81
N VAL A 71 -6.82 -5.15 -5.63
CA VAL A 71 -6.32 -4.53 -4.40
C VAL A 71 -6.88 -3.13 -4.23
N PHE A 72 -7.09 -2.37 -5.30
CA PHE A 72 -7.77 -1.08 -5.24
C PHE A 72 -9.20 -1.22 -4.69
N GLY A 73 -9.96 -2.21 -5.19
CA GLY A 73 -11.29 -2.53 -4.66
C GLY A 73 -11.26 -2.94 -3.17
N VAL A 74 -10.31 -3.81 -2.80
CA VAL A 74 -10.11 -4.19 -1.39
C VAL A 74 -9.77 -2.98 -0.53
N ARG A 75 -8.91 -2.07 -1.00
CA ARG A 75 -8.54 -0.85 -0.27
C ARG A 75 -9.72 0.10 -0.09
N ALA A 76 -10.57 0.24 -1.10
CA ALA A 76 -11.81 1.02 -0.97
C ALA A 76 -12.70 0.44 0.14
N ALA A 77 -12.90 -0.88 0.16
CA ALA A 77 -13.67 -1.53 1.23
C ALA A 77 -13.01 -1.36 2.61
N LEU A 78 -11.70 -1.58 2.71
CA LEU A 78 -10.94 -1.44 3.95
C LEU A 78 -11.00 -0.02 4.51
N VAL A 79 -10.88 0.99 3.65
CA VAL A 79 -10.88 2.37 4.12
C VAL A 79 -12.27 2.79 4.62
N THR A 80 -13.32 2.43 3.90
CA THR A 80 -14.70 2.74 4.30
C THR A 80 -15.08 1.99 5.58
N ALA A 81 -14.86 0.68 5.64
CA ALA A 81 -15.20 -0.12 6.82
C ALA A 81 -14.37 0.29 8.04
N GLY A 82 -13.07 0.53 7.84
CA GLY A 82 -12.16 0.96 8.90
C GLY A 82 -12.51 2.35 9.44
N ALA A 83 -12.86 3.31 8.59
CA ALA A 83 -13.30 4.63 9.02
C ALA A 83 -14.62 4.58 9.82
N LEU A 84 -15.58 3.76 9.38
CA LEU A 84 -16.83 3.55 10.12
C LEU A 84 -16.58 2.91 11.49
N LEU A 85 -15.68 1.93 11.57
CA LEU A 85 -15.32 1.29 12.83
C LEU A 85 -14.56 2.26 13.75
N ALA A 86 -13.61 3.02 13.22
CA ALA A 86 -12.86 4.05 13.95
C ALA A 86 -13.77 5.10 14.59
N GLN A 87 -14.82 5.52 13.87
CA GLN A 87 -15.83 6.42 14.39
C GLN A 87 -16.60 5.80 15.57
N ARG A 88 -16.98 4.52 15.46
CA ARG A 88 -17.71 3.80 16.53
C ARG A 88 -16.85 3.55 17.77
N LEU A 89 -15.54 3.39 17.60
CA LEU A 89 -14.58 3.15 18.68
C LEU A 89 -14.02 4.45 19.30
N GLY A 90 -14.54 5.62 18.92
CA GLY A 90 -14.19 6.91 19.53
C GLY A 90 -12.84 7.50 19.09
N GLY A 91 -12.16 6.89 18.11
CA GLY A 91 -10.89 7.38 17.56
C GLY A 91 -11.04 8.42 16.44
N GLY A 92 -12.25 8.53 15.89
CA GLY A 92 -12.60 9.45 14.81
C GLY A 92 -12.26 8.88 13.42
N ALA A 93 -13.14 9.13 12.44
CA ALA A 93 -12.93 8.66 11.07
C ALA A 93 -11.70 9.30 10.40
N MET A 94 -11.44 10.60 10.63
CA MET A 94 -10.38 11.33 9.93
C MET A 94 -8.95 10.86 10.28
N PRO A 95 -8.59 10.62 11.56
CA PRO A 95 -7.30 10.02 11.89
C PRO A 95 -7.04 8.70 11.14
N PHE A 96 -8.05 7.84 11.02
CA PHE A 96 -7.95 6.60 10.27
C PHE A 96 -7.67 6.85 8.78
N VAL A 97 -8.43 7.75 8.17
CA VAL A 97 -8.31 8.13 6.75
C VAL A 97 -6.93 8.72 6.47
N TRP A 98 -6.41 9.58 7.34
CA TRP A 98 -5.06 10.14 7.20
C TRP A 98 -3.98 9.07 7.32
N GLY A 99 -4.09 8.16 8.29
CA GLY A 99 -3.15 7.04 8.40
C GLY A 99 -3.18 6.13 7.17
N PHE A 100 -4.38 5.81 6.68
CA PHE A 100 -4.56 4.95 5.50
C PHE A 100 -4.02 5.61 4.23
N PHE A 101 -4.50 6.81 3.88
CA PHE A 101 -4.12 7.47 2.63
C PHE A 101 -2.71 8.06 2.66
N GLY A 102 -2.24 8.52 3.83
CA GLY A 102 -0.86 8.95 4.02
C GLY A 102 0.14 7.82 3.77
N THR A 103 -0.26 6.57 4.03
CA THR A 103 0.52 5.38 3.67
C THR A 103 0.29 4.94 2.22
N TYR A 104 -0.95 5.06 1.73
CA TYR A 104 -1.36 4.63 0.39
C TYR A 104 -0.58 5.33 -0.71
N PHE A 105 -0.52 6.66 -0.71
CA PHE A 105 0.07 7.40 -1.84
C PHE A 105 1.56 7.08 -2.04
N PRO A 106 2.42 7.09 -1.00
CA PRO A 106 3.81 6.66 -1.15
C PRO A 106 3.95 5.22 -1.65
N LEU A 107 3.20 4.27 -1.10
CA LEU A 107 3.27 2.87 -1.54
C LEU A 107 2.77 2.69 -2.97
N GLN A 108 1.71 3.41 -3.35
CA GLN A 108 1.15 3.41 -4.70
C GLN A 108 2.15 4.00 -5.71
N TRP A 109 2.89 5.03 -5.31
CA TRP A 109 3.93 5.62 -6.15
C TRP A 109 5.05 4.62 -6.45
N ILE A 110 5.51 3.88 -5.43
CA ILE A 110 6.52 2.82 -5.58
C ILE A 110 6.00 1.73 -6.53
N GLU A 111 4.74 1.36 -6.36
CA GLU A 111 4.07 0.32 -7.15
C GLU A 111 3.92 0.71 -8.63
N VAL A 112 3.47 1.92 -8.93
CA VAL A 112 3.36 2.44 -10.30
C VAL A 112 4.74 2.53 -10.95
N SER A 113 5.75 3.02 -10.21
CA SER A 113 7.14 3.11 -10.70
C SER A 113 7.68 1.74 -11.12
N TYR A 114 7.35 0.69 -10.37
CA TYR A 114 7.70 -0.69 -10.70
C TYR A 114 6.99 -1.18 -11.96
N LEU A 115 5.67 -0.95 -12.08
CA LEU A 115 4.88 -1.39 -13.23
C LEU A 115 5.34 -0.73 -14.53
N VAL A 116 5.67 0.57 -14.49
CA VAL A 116 6.20 1.31 -15.64
C VAL A 116 7.54 0.71 -16.11
N GLN A 117 8.43 0.37 -15.19
CA GLN A 117 9.70 -0.28 -15.54
C GLN A 117 9.48 -1.67 -16.14
N ALA A 118 8.57 -2.46 -15.57
CA ALA A 118 8.22 -3.78 -16.10
C ALA A 118 7.63 -3.70 -17.52
N ALA A 119 6.70 -2.75 -17.75
CA ALA A 119 6.08 -2.54 -19.06
C ALA A 119 7.11 -2.15 -20.14
N LYS A 120 8.08 -1.27 -19.80
CA LYS A 120 9.17 -0.89 -20.72
C LYS A 120 10.06 -2.08 -21.08
N GLN A 121 10.38 -2.96 -20.14
CA GLN A 121 11.18 -4.16 -20.40
C GLN A 121 10.47 -5.13 -21.35
N THR A 122 9.16 -5.36 -21.14
CA THR A 122 8.37 -6.22 -22.03
C THR A 122 8.32 -5.69 -23.46
N ARG A 123 8.13 -4.36 -23.63
CA ARG A 123 8.13 -3.74 -24.96
C ARG A 123 9.46 -3.93 -25.69
N SER A 124 10.58 -3.66 -25.02
CA SER A 124 11.91 -3.82 -25.62
C SER A 124 12.24 -5.25 -26.03
N GLN A 125 11.63 -6.26 -25.39
CA GLN A 125 11.81 -7.66 -25.77
C GLN A 125 10.96 -8.05 -26.99
N ALA A 126 9.83 -7.38 -27.22
CA ALA A 126 8.98 -7.63 -28.39
C ALA A 126 9.52 -6.98 -29.69
N GLU A 127 10.37 -5.96 -29.56
CA GLU A 127 11.04 -5.26 -30.67
C GLU A 127 12.38 -5.91 -31.08
N ARG A 128 12.79 -7.01 -30.43
CA ARG A 128 14.00 -7.80 -30.73
C ARG A 128 13.62 -9.15 -31.31
#